data_AF-A0A6C0DHX7-F1
#
_entry.id   AF-A0A6C0DHX7-F1
#
_cell.length_a   1.000
_cell.length_b   1.000
_cell.length_c   1.000
_cell.angle_alpha   90.00
_cell.angle_beta   90.00
_cell.angle_gamma   90.00
#
_symmetry.space_group_name_H-M   'P 1'
#
loop_
_entity.id
_entity.type
_entity.pdbx_description
1 polymer ?
#
loop_
_entity_poly.entity_id
_entity_poly.type
_entity_poly.pdbx_seq_one_letter_code
_entity_poly.pdbx_strand_id
1 'polypeptide(L)'
;MTKHEKTKEDRLTEGLKLLKDMLDIVKNKELAGYVELKSRISEWVTTGKAWDGRIEFVTFGRYADVSLPKTALKAAEIAFKANKTDS
;
A
#
# COMPACT_ATOMS: atom_id res chain seq x y z
N MET A 1 -23.62 7.19 -11.76
CA MET A 1 -22.71 7.66 -10.68
C MET A 1 -21.45 8.22 -11.34
N THR A 2 -21.20 9.52 -11.18
CA THR A 2 -20.02 10.20 -11.73
C THR A 2 -18.77 9.68 -11.00
N LYS A 3 -17.78 9.16 -11.74
CA LYS A 3 -16.50 8.72 -11.17
C LYS A 3 -15.74 9.94 -10.67
N HIS A 4 -15.81 10.23 -9.38
CA HIS A 4 -14.96 11.24 -8.75
C HIS A 4 -13.58 10.65 -8.46
N GLU A 5 -12.54 11.37 -8.89
CA GLU A 5 -11.15 11.06 -8.53
C GLU A 5 -10.93 11.39 -7.05
N LYS A 6 -10.08 10.62 -6.38
CA LYS A 6 -9.70 10.93 -4.98
C LYS A 6 -9.01 12.29 -4.94
N THR A 7 -9.25 13.05 -3.87
CA THR A 7 -8.45 14.24 -3.59
C THR A 7 -7.07 13.84 -3.07
N LYS A 8 -6.14 14.80 -2.96
CA LYS A 8 -4.83 14.54 -2.35
C LYS A 8 -4.98 14.22 -0.86
N GLU A 9 -5.91 14.89 -0.20
CA GLU A 9 -6.24 14.72 1.21
C GLU A 9 -6.81 13.33 1.50
N ASP A 10 -7.69 12.81 0.63
CA ASP A 10 -8.20 11.43 0.74
C ASP A 10 -7.06 10.42 0.64
N ARG A 11 -6.22 10.58 -0.39
CA ARG A 11 -5.06 9.70 -0.59
C ARG A 11 -4.08 9.76 0.58
N LEU A 12 -3.84 10.95 1.12
CA LEU A 12 -2.94 11.13 2.26
C LEU A 12 -3.49 10.42 3.49
N THR A 13 -4.78 10.59 3.78
CA THR A 13 -5.45 9.96 4.93
C THR A 13 -5.42 8.44 4.83
N GLU A 14 -5.77 7.89 3.66
CA GLU A 14 -5.72 6.45 3.40
C GLU A 14 -4.28 5.93 3.47
N GLY A 15 -3.33 6.62 2.83
CA GLY A 15 -1.93 6.24 2.82
C GLY A 15 -1.30 6.19 4.21
N LEU A 16 -1.62 7.16 5.07
CA LEU A 16 -1.15 7.16 6.47
C LEU A 16 -1.73 6.00 7.27
N LYS A 17 -3.02 5.69 7.07
CA LYS A 17 -3.66 4.54 7.71
C LYS A 17 -2.97 3.23 7.28
N LEU A 18 -2.79 3.02 5.97
CA LEU A 18 -2.14 1.83 5.43
C LEU A 18 -0.70 1.67 5.96
N LEU A 19 0.07 2.75 6.04
CA LEU A 19 1.42 2.72 6.60
C LEU A 19 1.42 2.40 8.09
N LYS A 20 0.49 2.96 8.86
CA LYS A 20 0.34 2.66 10.28
C LYS A 20 0.00 1.19 10.50
N ASP A 21 -1.01 0.69 9.79
CA ASP A 21 -1.47 -0.70 9.88
C ASP A 21 -0.34 -1.67 9.51
N MET A 22 0.42 -1.38 8.45
CA MET A 22 1.58 -2.19 8.07
C MET A 22 2.71 -2.12 9.11
N LEU A 23 3.02 -0.93 9.63
CA LEU A 23 4.05 -0.76 10.67
C LEU A 23 3.67 -1.52 11.94
N ASP A 24 2.38 -1.59 12.26
CA ASP A 24 1.88 -2.36 13.39
C ASP A 24 2.07 -3.87 13.23
N ILE A 25 2.16 -4.37 11.99
CA ILE A 25 2.46 -5.77 11.70
C ILE A 25 3.97 -6.01 11.74
N VAL A 26 4.74 -5.22 10.99
CA VAL A 26 6.17 -5.50 10.75
C VAL A 26 7.09 -4.97 11.85
N LYS A 27 6.60 -4.03 12.67
CA LYS A 27 7.30 -3.38 13.79
C LYS A 27 8.67 -2.77 13.48
N ASN A 28 9.01 -2.62 12.20
CA ASN A 28 10.28 -2.08 11.74
C ASN A 28 10.08 -1.25 10.45
N LYS A 29 10.36 0.05 10.54
CA LYS A 29 10.23 1.03 9.44
C LYS A 29 11.39 1.01 8.44
N GLU A 30 12.48 0.32 8.77
CA GLU A 30 13.72 0.27 7.96
C GLU A 30 13.76 -0.97 7.05
N LEU A 31 12.77 -1.86 7.17
CA LEU A 31 12.63 -3.00 6.27
C LEU A 31 12.49 -2.50 4.82
N ALA A 32 13.24 -3.12 3.91
CA ALA A 32 13.23 -2.76 2.48
C ALA A 32 11.80 -2.71 1.91
N GLY A 33 10.96 -3.72 2.20
CA GLY A 33 9.56 -3.74 1.78
C GLY A 33 8.72 -2.60 2.38
N TYR A 34 8.98 -2.18 3.62
CA TYR A 34 8.28 -1.05 4.22
C TYR A 34 8.71 0.29 3.61
N VAL A 35 10.02 0.45 3.34
CA VAL A 35 10.58 1.63 2.66
C VAL A 35 10.01 1.76 1.25
N GLU A 36 9.94 0.66 0.51
CA GLU A 36 9.33 0.63 -0.82
C GLU A 36 7.84 0.97 -0.77
N LEU A 37 7.08 0.35 0.15
CA LEU A 37 5.66 0.65 0.35
C LEU A 37 5.42 2.14 0.61
N LYS A 38 6.21 2.74 1.50
CA LYS A 38 6.15 4.18 1.79
C LYS A 38 6.44 5.03 0.55
N SER A 39 7.41 4.62 -0.27
CA SER A 39 7.73 5.31 -1.53
C SER A 39 6.53 5.27 -2.49
N ARG A 40 5.92 4.10 -2.71
CA ARG A 40 4.74 3.94 -3.58
C ARG A 40 3.53 4.74 -3.11
N ILE A 41 3.24 4.71 -1.82
CA ILE A 41 2.15 5.51 -1.24
C ILE A 41 2.43 7.01 -1.41
N SER A 42 3.68 7.45 -1.22
CA SER A 42 4.06 8.86 -1.38
C SER A 42 3.91 9.34 -2.83
N GLU A 43 4.30 8.50 -3.79
CA GLU A 43 4.09 8.76 -5.23
C GLU A 43 2.60 8.85 -5.57
N TRP A 44 1.79 7.92 -5.08
CA TRP A 44 0.33 7.92 -5.28
C TRP A 44 -0.33 9.16 -4.69
N VAL A 45 0.00 9.54 -3.45
CA VAL A 45 -0.52 10.77 -2.81
C VAL A 45 -0.20 11.98 -3.66
N THR A 46 1.05 12.11 -4.11
CA THR A 46 1.55 13.27 -4.85
C THR A 46 0.97 13.37 -6.26
N THR A 47 0.93 12.25 -6.99
CA THR A 47 0.59 12.24 -8.42
C THR A 47 -0.87 11.91 -8.71
N GLY A 48 -1.55 11.20 -7.80
CA GLY A 48 -2.88 10.64 -8.03
C GLY A 48 -2.92 9.50 -9.07
N LYS A 49 -1.76 9.04 -9.57
CA LYS A 49 -1.70 7.92 -10.51
C LYS A 49 -1.99 6.62 -9.78
N ALA A 50 -2.93 5.84 -10.29
CA ALA A 50 -3.22 4.53 -9.72
C ALA A 50 -1.99 3.62 -9.78
N TRP A 51 -1.85 2.77 -8.77
CA TRP A 51 -0.79 1.77 -8.72
C TRP A 51 -1.31 0.51 -8.05
N ASP A 52 -1.06 -0.63 -8.67
CA ASP A 52 -1.35 -1.95 -8.14
C ASP A 52 -0.07 -2.78 -8.26
N GLY A 53 0.29 -3.51 -7.22
CA GLY A 53 1.53 -4.26 -7.24
C GLY A 53 1.81 -5.05 -5.99
N ARG A 54 2.90 -5.81 -6.06
CA ARG A 54 3.37 -6.69 -5.01
C ARG A 54 4.70 -6.19 -4.47
N ILE A 55 4.84 -6.16 -3.15
CA ILE A 55 6.07 -5.76 -2.45
C ILE A 55 6.51 -6.91 -1.55
N GLU A 56 7.75 -7.36 -1.71
CA GLU A 56 8.31 -8.46 -0.92
C GLU A 56 8.69 -8.02 0.50
N PHE A 57 8.33 -8.85 1.48
CA PHE A 57 8.80 -8.78 2.85
C PHE A 57 9.57 -10.06 3.16
N VAL A 58 10.77 -10.16 2.58
CA VAL A 58 11.63 -11.36 2.60
C VAL A 58 11.86 -11.88 4.01
N THR A 59 12.12 -11.00 4.98
CA THR A 59 12.31 -11.36 6.42
C THR A 59 11.12 -12.13 7.01
N PHE A 60 9.92 -11.95 6.47
CA PHE A 60 8.70 -12.59 6.94
C PHE A 60 8.27 -13.77 6.07
N GLY A 61 8.97 -14.04 4.95
CA GLY A 61 8.49 -14.99 3.94
C GLY A 61 7.11 -14.62 3.38
N ARG A 62 6.81 -13.32 3.31
CA ARG A 62 5.50 -12.76 2.95
C ARG A 62 5.65 -11.69 1.88
N TYR A 63 4.52 -11.34 1.27
CA TYR A 63 4.41 -10.18 0.40
C TYR A 63 3.19 -9.34 0.75
N ALA A 64 3.28 -8.04 0.50
CA ALA A 64 2.16 -7.14 0.50
C ALA A 64 1.61 -7.01 -0.92
N ASP A 65 0.34 -7.37 -1.09
CA ASP A 65 -0.45 -7.11 -2.30
C ASP A 65 -1.16 -5.77 -2.10
N VAL A 66 -0.82 -4.78 -2.92
CA VAL A 66 -1.15 -3.38 -2.68
C VAL A 66 -2.00 -2.84 -3.82
N SER A 67 -3.10 -2.18 -3.49
CA SER A 67 -4.01 -1.52 -4.42
C SER A 67 -4.18 -0.06 -4.01
N LEU A 68 -3.72 0.85 -4.89
CA LEU A 68 -3.79 2.30 -4.71
C LEU A 68 -4.64 2.90 -5.84
N PRO A 69 -5.98 2.93 -5.71
CA PRO A 69 -6.87 3.35 -6.78
C PRO A 69 -6.88 4.86 -6.98
N LYS A 70 -7.14 5.29 -8.21
CA LYS A 70 -7.33 6.72 -8.56
C LYS A 70 -8.70 7.26 -8.16
N THR A 71 -9.74 6.43 -8.24
CA THR A 71 -11.14 6.84 -8.04
C THR A 71 -11.62 6.59 -6.62
N ALA A 72 -12.50 7.46 -6.11
CA ALA A 72 -13.09 7.33 -4.77
C ALA A 72 -14.04 6.11 -4.61
N LEU A 73 -14.38 5.43 -5.71
CA LEU A 73 -15.21 4.22 -5.69
C LEU A 73 -14.56 3.02 -4.99
N LYS A 74 -13.23 3.02 -4.85
CA LYS A 74 -12.48 1.96 -4.18
C LYS A 74 -11.59 2.56 -3.10
N ALA A 75 -11.54 1.95 -1.94
CA ALA A 75 -10.55 2.27 -0.91
C ALA A 75 -9.19 1.70 -1.31
N ALA A 76 -8.10 2.37 -0.91
CA ALA A 76 -6.78 1.77 -0.97
C ALA A 76 -6.64 0.63 0.04
N GLU A 77 -5.94 -0.43 -0.34
CA GLU A 77 -5.85 -1.66 0.46
C GLU A 77 -4.45 -2.26 0.38
N ILE A 78 -4.04 -2.91 1.47
CA ILE A 78 -2.89 -3.79 1.50
C ILE A 78 -3.31 -5.14 2.10
N ALA A 79 -3.08 -6.22 1.36
CA ALA A 79 -3.23 -7.57 1.86
C ALA A 79 -1.85 -8.22 2.08
N PHE A 80 -1.53 -8.53 3.33
CA PHE A 80 -0.25 -9.14 3.70
C PHE A 80 -0.34 -10.67 3.71
N LYS A 81 0.22 -11.32 2.69
CA LYS A 81 0.02 -12.73 2.36
C LYS A 81 1.32 -13.52 2.49
N ALA A 82 1.22 -14.80 2.82
CA ALA A 82 2.35 -15.73 2.77
C ALA A 82 2.82 -15.93 1.33
N ASN A 83 4.13 -16.00 1.12
CA ASN A 83 4.65 -16.56 -0.12
C ASN A 83 4.18 -18.02 -0.17
N LYS A 84 3.48 -18.42 -1.24
CA LYS A 84 3.22 -19.83 -1.47
C LYS A 84 4.58 -20.50 -1.69
N THR A 85 5.10 -21.11 -0.65
CA THR A 85 6.10 -22.16 -0.79
C THR A 85 5.30 -23.37 -1.25
N ASP A 86 5.41 -23.73 -2.53
CA ASP A 86 4.95 -25.05 -2.96
C ASP A 86 5.62 -26.07 -2.03
N SER A 87 4.76 -26.84 -1.35
CA SER A 87 5.15 -27.92 -0.43
C SER A 87 5.59 -29.15 -1.21
#